data_AF-A0A0J7YPY8-F1
#
_entry.id   AF-A0A0J7YPY8-F1
#
_cell.length_a   1.000
_cell.length_b   1.000
_cell.length_c   1.000
_cell.angle_alpha   90.00
_cell.angle_beta   90.00
_cell.angle_gamma   90.00
#
_symmetry.space_group_name_H-M   'P 1'
#
loop_
_entity.id
_entity.type
_entity.pdbx_description
1 polymer ?
#
loop_
_entity_poly.entity_id
_entity_poly.type
_entity_poly.pdbx_seq_one_letter_code
_entity_poly.pdbx_strand_id
1 'polypeptide(L)'
;MKNVHPIYNIKSLMIKRELENDPNLKEENWARFLPTFKKKNVKRKKRKIVKKERALLPPPQQPRKIDLQMESGEYFVAKKKQRTK
;
A
#
# COMPACT_ATOMS: atom_id res chain seq x y z
N MET A 1 -10.79 26.07 -3.71
CA MET A 1 -10.32 25.52 -4.99
C MET A 1 -10.83 24.08 -5.13
N LYS A 2 -11.33 23.67 -6.30
CA LYS A 2 -11.75 22.28 -6.53
C LYS A 2 -10.51 21.40 -6.74
N ASN A 3 -10.52 20.12 -6.36
CA ASN A 3 -9.42 19.16 -6.58
C ASN A 3 -9.28 18.78 -8.06
N VAL A 4 -9.00 19.77 -8.92
CA VAL A 4 -8.77 19.62 -10.36
C VAL A 4 -7.36 20.14 -10.63
N HIS A 5 -6.54 19.31 -11.26
CA HIS A 5 -5.16 19.68 -11.55
C HIS A 5 -5.13 20.79 -12.65
N PRO A 6 -4.32 21.85 -12.50
CA PRO A 6 -4.32 22.98 -13.44
C PRO A 6 -3.94 22.58 -14.88
N ILE A 7 -3.22 21.48 -15.06
CA ILE A 7 -2.88 20.93 -16.38
C ILE A 7 -4.11 20.68 -17.27
N TYR A 8 -5.28 20.39 -16.68
CA TYR A 8 -6.51 20.20 -17.45
C TYR A 8 -7.03 21.52 -18.06
N ASN A 9 -6.83 22.64 -17.37
CA ASN A 9 -7.17 23.95 -17.87
C ASN A 9 -6.21 24.39 -18.98
N ILE A 10 -4.91 24.10 -18.82
CA ILE A 10 -3.92 24.38 -19.86
C ILE A 10 -4.26 23.58 -21.13
N LYS A 11 -4.55 22.28 -20.99
CA LYS A 11 -4.91 21.43 -22.13
C LYS A 11 -6.20 21.88 -22.83
N SER A 12 -7.23 22.30 -22.07
CA SER A 12 -8.48 22.79 -22.68
C SER A 12 -8.28 24.13 -23.39
N LEU A 13 -7.43 25.03 -22.88
CA LEU A 13 -7.05 26.26 -23.56
C LEU A 13 -6.28 26.00 -24.87
N MET A 14 -5.34 25.05 -24.84
CA MET A 14 -4.60 24.64 -26.03
C MET A 14 -5.54 24.15 -27.13
N ILE A 15 -6.48 23.25 -26.79
CA ILE A 15 -7.47 22.72 -27.76
C ILE A 15 -8.38 23.82 -28.29
N LYS A 16 -8.87 24.73 -27.44
CA LYS A 16 -9.70 25.85 -27.89
C LYS A 16 -8.99 26.73 -28.91
N ARG A 17 -7.70 27.00 -28.68
CA ARG A 17 -6.92 27.87 -29.56
C ARG A 17 -6.70 27.25 -30.93
N GLU A 18 -6.53 25.93 -30.99
CA GLU A 18 -6.50 25.20 -32.28
C GLU A 18 -7.86 25.23 -32.98
N LEU A 19 -8.97 24.96 -32.26
CA LEU A 19 -10.32 24.94 -32.84
C LEU A 19 -10.79 26.31 -33.33
N GLU A 20 -10.34 27.39 -32.71
CA GLU A 20 -10.64 28.76 -33.15
C GLU A 20 -9.98 29.10 -34.50
N ASN A 21 -8.83 28.51 -34.79
CA ASN A 21 -8.13 28.69 -36.06
C ASN A 21 -8.87 28.00 -37.23
N ASP A 22 -9.59 26.91 -36.95
CA ASP A 22 -10.32 26.15 -37.96
C ASP A 22 -11.61 26.88 -38.40
N PRO A 23 -11.70 27.39 -39.65
CA PRO A 23 -12.84 28.19 -40.09
C PRO A 23 -14.15 27.40 -40.13
N ASN A 24 -14.10 26.09 -40.35
CA ASN A 24 -15.29 25.23 -40.48
C ASN A 24 -15.99 24.97 -39.15
N LEU A 25 -15.26 25.04 -38.03
CA LEU A 25 -15.80 24.70 -36.71
C LEU A 25 -16.22 25.93 -35.90
N LYS A 26 -16.06 27.16 -36.43
CA LYS A 26 -16.34 28.41 -35.71
C LYS A 26 -17.80 28.54 -35.25
N GLU A 27 -18.74 28.02 -36.03
CA GLU A 27 -20.18 28.10 -35.74
C GLU A 27 -20.68 26.88 -34.94
N GLU A 28 -19.85 25.85 -34.76
CA GLU A 28 -20.26 24.61 -34.12
C GLU A 28 -20.00 24.59 -32.60
N ASN A 29 -20.71 23.71 -31.90
CA ASN A 29 -20.49 23.48 -30.48
C ASN A 29 -19.21 22.65 -30.24
N TRP A 30 -18.20 23.26 -29.60
CA TRP A 30 -16.92 22.62 -29.31
C TRP A 30 -16.93 21.61 -28.15
N ALA A 31 -18.05 21.40 -27.45
CA ALA A 31 -18.12 20.55 -26.25
C ALA A 31 -17.63 19.10 -26.49
N ARG A 32 -17.71 18.60 -27.73
CA ARG A 32 -17.21 17.25 -28.10
C ARG A 32 -15.68 17.15 -28.06
N PHE A 33 -14.98 18.25 -28.33
CA PHE A 33 -13.51 18.28 -28.42
C PHE A 33 -12.86 18.65 -27.08
N LEU A 34 -13.60 19.33 -26.18
CA LEU A 34 -13.08 19.67 -24.86
C LEU A 34 -13.02 18.43 -23.94
N PRO A 35 -11.88 18.19 -23.26
CA PRO A 35 -11.77 17.12 -22.29
C PRO A 35 -12.72 17.35 -21.09
N THR A 36 -13.62 16.40 -20.83
CA THR A 36 -14.46 16.42 -19.61
C THR A 36 -13.83 15.55 -18.52
N PHE A 37 -13.36 16.16 -17.44
CA PHE A 37 -12.82 15.42 -16.31
C PHE A 37 -13.94 15.00 -15.36
N LYS A 38 -14.44 13.78 -15.52
CA LYS A 38 -15.34 13.16 -14.54
C LYS A 38 -14.52 12.40 -13.50
N LYS A 39 -14.63 12.78 -12.23
CA LYS A 39 -14.04 12.01 -11.12
C LYS A 39 -14.68 10.62 -11.08
N LYS A 40 -13.99 9.61 -11.58
CA LYS A 40 -14.41 8.21 -11.47
C LYS A 40 -14.25 7.76 -10.02
N ASN A 41 -15.29 7.92 -9.21
CA ASN A 41 -15.32 7.39 -7.84
C ASN A 41 -15.66 5.88 -7.85
N VAL A 42 -14.80 5.09 -8.48
CA VAL A 42 -14.99 3.64 -8.54
C VAL A 42 -14.66 3.07 -7.16
N LYS A 43 -15.68 2.53 -6.50
CA LYS A 43 -15.52 1.89 -5.19
C LYS A 43 -14.59 0.68 -5.36
N ARG A 44 -13.43 0.71 -4.71
CA ARG A 44 -12.53 -0.45 -4.65
C ARG A 44 -13.05 -1.47 -3.64
N LYS A 45 -12.83 -2.76 -3.89
CA LYS A 45 -13.18 -3.84 -2.96
C LYS A 45 -12.44 -3.61 -1.64
N LYS A 46 -13.19 -3.51 -0.53
CA LYS A 46 -12.62 -3.36 0.81
C LYS A 46 -11.89 -4.64 1.19
N ARG A 47 -10.63 -4.53 1.64
CA ARG A 47 -9.89 -5.66 2.21
C ARG A 47 -10.56 -6.07 3.54
N LYS A 48 -10.74 -7.37 3.76
CA LYS A 48 -11.14 -7.88 5.08
C LYS A 48 -9.99 -7.61 6.04
N ILE A 49 -10.19 -6.74 7.02
CA ILE A 49 -9.23 -6.49 8.08
C ILE A 49 -9.33 -7.69 9.02
N VAL A 50 -8.38 -8.63 8.92
CA VAL A 50 -8.21 -9.64 9.95
C VAL A 50 -7.65 -8.92 11.17
N LYS A 51 -8.51 -8.66 12.17
CA LYS A 51 -8.06 -8.13 13.44
C LYS A 51 -7.25 -9.23 14.13
N LYS A 52 -5.95 -9.02 14.31
CA LYS A 52 -5.15 -9.86 15.20
C LYS A 52 -5.63 -9.57 16.61
N GLU A 53 -6.07 -10.59 17.33
CA GLU A 53 -6.36 -10.46 18.76
C GLU A 53 -5.08 -10.00 19.46
N ARG A 54 -5.17 -8.88 20.19
CA ARG A 54 -4.06 -8.40 21.02
C ARG A 54 -4.07 -9.22 22.30
N ALA A 55 -3.23 -10.25 22.37
CA ALA A 55 -2.92 -10.88 23.64
C ALA A 55 -2.33 -9.81 24.58
N LEU A 56 -2.80 -9.78 25.83
CA LEU A 56 -2.32 -8.85 26.86
C LEU A 56 -0.86 -9.12 27.26
N LEU A 57 -0.42 -10.37 27.08
CA LEU A 57 0.92 -10.84 27.39
C LEU A 57 1.68 -11.19 26.10
N PRO A 58 3.01 -10.98 26.08
CA PRO A 58 3.84 -11.44 24.97
C PRO A 58 3.86 -12.98 24.91
N PRO A 59 4.09 -13.58 23.73
CA PRO A 59 4.29 -15.02 23.62
C PRO A 59 5.55 -15.46 24.41
N PRO A 60 5.60 -16.71 24.89
CA PRO A 60 6.78 -17.23 25.57
C PRO A 60 7.99 -17.21 24.65
N GLN A 61 9.17 -16.94 25.21
CA GLN A 61 10.43 -17.00 24.47
C GLN A 61 10.75 -18.45 24.10
N GLN A 62 11.37 -18.67 22.94
CA GLN A 62 11.87 -19.99 22.56
C GLN A 62 13.07 -20.35 23.46
N PRO A 63 13.11 -21.56 24.05
CA PRO A 63 14.18 -21.96 24.96
C PRO A 63 15.51 -22.08 24.22
N ARG A 64 16.62 -21.79 24.91
CA ARG A 64 17.96 -21.98 24.34
C ARG A 64 18.34 -23.46 24.39
N LYS A 65 19.33 -23.85 23.57
CA LYS A 65 19.85 -25.23 23.57
C LYS A 65 20.35 -25.66 24.95
N ILE A 66 20.99 -24.76 25.69
CA ILE A 66 21.48 -25.03 27.05
C ILE A 66 20.29 -25.28 27.99
N ASP A 67 19.23 -24.48 27.90
CA ASP A 67 18.03 -24.63 28.72
C ASP A 67 17.36 -25.98 28.46
N LEU A 68 17.23 -26.38 27.19
CA LEU A 68 16.72 -27.70 26.80
C LEU A 68 17.59 -28.85 27.36
N GLN A 69 18.92 -28.69 27.35
CA GLN A 69 19.86 -29.70 27.87
C GLN A 69 19.86 -29.76 29.40
N MET A 70 19.58 -28.65 30.07
CA MET A 70 19.41 -28.60 31.52
C MET A 70 18.07 -29.25 31.92
N GLU A 71 17.01 -29.00 31.16
CA GLU A 71 15.68 -29.62 31.33
C GLU A 71 15.73 -31.14 31.08
N SER A 72 16.46 -31.60 30.05
CA SER A 72 16.66 -33.03 29.78
C SER A 72 17.64 -33.71 30.75
N GLY A 73 18.39 -32.95 31.55
CA GLY A 73 19.41 -33.45 32.48
C GLY A 73 20.73 -33.89 31.83
N GLU A 74 20.80 -33.92 30.49
CA GLU A 74 21.99 -34.31 29.72
C GLU A 74 23.19 -33.39 30.01
N TYR A 75 22.92 -32.11 30.28
CA TYR A 75 23.94 -31.11 30.59
C TYR A 75 24.83 -31.52 31.77
N PHE A 76 24.23 -32.03 32.84
CA PHE A 76 24.95 -32.43 34.05
C PHE A 76 25.73 -33.73 33.85
N VAL A 77 25.19 -34.68 33.08
CA VAL A 77 25.87 -35.93 32.73
C VAL A 77 27.11 -35.66 31.88
N ALA A 78 26.99 -34.81 30.86
CA ALA A 78 28.10 -34.41 30.01
C ALA A 78 29.20 -33.69 30.81
N LYS A 79 28.82 -32.76 31.70
CA LYS A 79 29.76 -32.03 32.55
C LYS A 79 30.52 -32.95 33.52
N LYS A 80 29.85 -33.95 34.11
CA LYS A 80 30.50 -34.94 34.99
C LYS A 80 31.53 -35.76 34.20
N LYS A 81 31.18 -36.22 32.99
CA LYS A 81 32.10 -36.97 32.11
C LYS A 81 33.33 -36.16 31.69
N GLN A 82 33.17 -34.86 31.44
CA GLN A 82 34.31 -33.98 31.13
C GLN A 82 35.26 -33.78 32.31
N ARG A 83 34.74 -33.74 33.54
CA ARG A 83 35.56 -33.58 34.77
C ARG A 83 36.34 -34.83 35.17
N THR A 84 35.86 -36.01 34.78
CA THR A 84 36.53 -37.29 35.06
C THR A 84 37.57 -37.67 34.02
N LYS A 85 37.62 -36.94 32.89
CA LYS A 85 38.69 -37.02 31.88
C LYS A 85 39.81 -36.07 32.25
#